data_AF-A0A383CDZ9-F1
#
_entry.id   AF-A0A383CDZ9-F1
#
_cell.length_a   1.000
_cell.length_b   1.000
_cell.length_c   1.000
_cell.angle_alpha   90.00
_cell.angle_beta   90.00
_cell.angle_gamma   90.00
#
_symmetry.space_group_name_H-M   'P 1'
#
loop_
_entity.id
_entity.type
_entity.pdbx_description
1 polymer ?
#
loop_
_entity_poly.entity_id
_entity_poly.type
_entity_poly.pdbx_seq_one_letter_code
_entity_poly.pdbx_strand_id
1 'polypeptide(L)'
;VIINWFLPFSNYNVRIYSRFKRLFGENPLIITKSKTILGLLRCLQIIPYLENIGIRCNINNFEKKADITIFVRWQDSKAFELLKREKDKGSKVIFDLNVNYFDSAGTFPGNYGVKEQNVKEVKLMVTEADVITCASKYIRDRALDYNSNSEYIPDSVNLKHFRFQKK
;
A
#
# COMPACT_ATOMS: atom_id res chain seq x y z
N VAL A 1 0.76 14.33 -13.97
CA VAL A 1 0.49 12.99 -13.37
C VAL A 1 -0.04 13.16 -11.97
N ILE A 2 -1.21 12.60 -11.70
CA ILE A 2 -1.86 12.55 -10.39
C ILE A 2 -1.88 11.09 -9.94
N ILE A 3 -1.30 10.83 -8.77
CA ILE A 3 -1.28 9.51 -8.14
C ILE A 3 -2.18 9.54 -6.91
N ASN A 4 -3.05 8.54 -6.77
CA ASN A 4 -3.88 8.37 -5.59
C ASN A 4 -3.48 7.10 -4.84
N TRP A 5 -3.14 7.26 -3.57
CA TRP A 5 -2.64 6.19 -2.70
C TRP A 5 -3.75 5.74 -1.78
N PHE A 6 -4.21 4.51 -1.97
CA PHE A 6 -5.18 3.85 -1.12
C PHE A 6 -4.48 2.99 -0.08
N LEU A 7 -4.59 3.42 1.17
CA LEU A 7 -4.06 2.74 2.35
C LEU A 7 -5.20 2.08 3.10
N PRO A 8 -5.03 0.87 3.66
CA PRO A 8 -6.09 0.18 4.37
C PRO A 8 -6.58 1.05 5.53
N PHE A 9 -7.90 1.09 5.73
CA PHE A 9 -8.52 1.72 6.89
C PHE A 9 -8.32 0.86 8.13
N SER A 10 -7.08 0.77 8.61
CA SER A 10 -6.78 0.12 9.88
C SER A 10 -6.07 1.10 10.80
N ASN A 11 -6.86 1.75 11.67
CA ASN A 11 -6.49 2.13 13.03
C ASN A 11 -4.98 2.44 13.26
N TYR A 12 -4.47 3.46 12.60
CA TYR A 12 -3.05 3.81 12.67
C TYR A 12 -2.67 4.37 14.04
N ASN A 13 -1.38 4.24 14.41
CA ASN A 13 -0.82 4.77 15.66
C ASN A 13 -0.81 6.32 15.62
N VAL A 14 -1.25 6.97 16.70
CA VAL A 14 -1.34 8.43 16.86
C VAL A 14 -0.01 9.15 16.55
N ARG A 15 1.15 8.53 16.83
CA ARG A 15 2.47 9.13 16.53
C ARG A 15 2.86 9.10 15.05
N ILE A 16 2.40 8.11 14.30
CA ILE A 16 2.63 8.05 12.84
C ILE A 16 1.64 8.99 12.16
N TYR A 17 0.41 9.05 12.67
CA TYR A 17 -0.61 9.99 12.25
C TYR A 17 -0.13 11.45 12.37
N SER A 18 0.49 11.87 13.47
CA SER A 18 1.00 13.25 13.59
C SER A 18 2.12 13.58 12.59
N ARG A 19 2.96 12.59 12.23
CA ARG A 19 4.00 12.75 11.20
C ARG A 19 3.39 12.80 9.79
N PHE A 20 2.39 11.97 9.49
CA PHE A 20 1.61 12.03 8.24
C PHE A 20 0.83 13.34 8.13
N LYS A 21 0.12 13.75 9.19
CA LYS A 21 -0.62 15.02 9.27
C LYS A 21 0.29 16.22 9.01
N ARG A 22 1.51 16.20 9.55
CA ARG A 22 2.51 17.25 9.31
C ARG A 22 3.05 17.27 7.88
N LEU A 23 3.11 16.11 7.20
CA LEU A 23 3.64 16.00 5.84
C LEU A 23 2.55 16.21 4.77
N PHE A 24 1.30 15.83 5.04
CA PHE A 24 0.24 15.70 4.04
C PHE A 24 -1.08 16.40 4.41
N GLY A 25 -1.16 17.12 5.53
CA GLY A 25 -2.34 17.88 5.95
C GLY A 25 -3.39 17.10 6.75
N GLU A 26 -4.49 17.76 7.13
CA GLU A 26 -5.62 17.14 7.85
C GLU A 26 -6.58 16.46 6.87
N ASN A 27 -6.55 15.12 6.78
CA ASN A 27 -7.61 14.36 6.10
C ASN A 27 -8.37 13.52 7.16
N PRO A 28 -9.68 13.74 7.37
CA PRO A 28 -10.38 13.34 8.60
C PRO A 28 -10.72 11.84 8.76
N LEU A 29 -10.30 10.94 7.87
CA LEU A 29 -10.74 9.53 7.89
C LEU A 29 -9.76 8.51 8.51
N ILE A 30 -8.85 8.95 9.39
CA ILE A 30 -7.80 8.09 9.96
C ILE A 30 -7.90 8.07 11.49
N ILE A 31 -8.75 7.21 12.06
CA ILE A 31 -8.95 7.10 13.52
C ILE A 31 -8.57 5.70 14.06
N THR A 32 -7.45 5.69 14.81
CA THR A 32 -7.04 4.98 16.04
C THR A 32 -7.01 3.45 16.26
N LYS A 33 -5.82 2.99 16.71
CA LYS A 33 -5.40 1.76 17.47
C LYS A 33 -4.74 0.60 16.69
N SER A 34 -3.40 0.69 16.63
CA SER A 34 -2.37 -0.36 16.52
C SER A 34 -2.66 -1.58 15.62
N LYS A 35 -2.06 -1.57 14.42
CA LYS A 35 -1.00 -2.49 13.95
C LYS A 35 -0.70 -2.11 12.50
N THR A 36 0.57 -2.23 12.09
CA THR A 36 1.13 -2.04 10.73
C THR A 36 1.86 -0.70 10.51
N ILE A 37 3.18 -0.72 10.73
CA ILE A 37 4.11 0.41 10.52
C ILE A 37 4.82 0.31 9.15
N LEU A 38 4.92 -0.90 8.59
CA LEU A 38 5.78 -1.18 7.43
C LEU A 38 5.24 -0.57 6.12
N GLY A 39 3.94 -0.74 5.81
CA GLY A 39 3.36 -0.16 4.59
C GLY A 39 3.37 1.38 4.58
N LEU A 40 3.32 2.00 5.75
CA LEU A 40 3.41 3.45 5.91
C LEU A 40 4.81 4.00 5.65
N LEU A 41 5.87 3.24 5.94
CA LEU A 41 7.24 3.70 5.75
C LEU A 41 7.53 3.93 4.26
N ARG A 42 7.02 3.04 3.41
CA ARG A 42 7.15 3.13 1.96
C ARG A 42 6.47 4.38 1.41
N CYS A 43 5.23 4.65 1.82
CA CYS A 43 4.53 5.90 1.44
C CYS A 43 5.24 7.16 1.98
N LEU A 44 5.76 7.12 3.22
CA LEU A 44 6.50 8.24 3.81
C LEU A 44 7.78 8.63 3.06
N GLN A 45 8.33 7.71 2.26
CA GLN A 45 9.55 7.95 1.51
C GLN A 45 9.25 8.26 0.04
N ILE A 46 8.36 7.48 -0.57
CA ILE A 46 8.08 7.59 -2.00
C ILE A 46 7.25 8.85 -2.30
N ILE A 47 6.23 9.15 -1.49
CA ILE A 47 5.35 10.29 -1.77
C ILE A 47 6.13 11.61 -1.78
N PRO A 48 6.94 11.97 -0.76
CA PRO A 48 7.69 13.23 -0.80
C PRO A 48 8.69 13.30 -1.94
N TYR A 49 9.29 12.17 -2.34
CA TYR A 49 10.18 12.11 -3.50
C TYR A 49 9.42 12.43 -4.80
N LEU A 50 8.25 11.81 -4.99
CA LEU A 50 7.40 12.05 -6.16
C LEU A 50 6.90 13.49 -6.22
N GLU A 51 6.47 14.05 -5.09
CA GLU A 51 6.06 15.46 -5.00
C GLU A 51 7.21 16.41 -5.33
N ASN A 52 8.44 16.10 -4.88
CA ASN A 52 9.63 16.90 -5.19
C ASN A 52 9.98 16.92 -6.69
N ILE A 53 9.60 15.89 -7.45
CA ILE A 53 9.75 15.87 -8.91
C ILE A 53 8.48 16.30 -9.66
N GLY A 54 7.53 16.95 -8.96
CA GLY A 54 6.34 17.55 -9.56
C GLY A 54 5.14 16.61 -9.76
N ILE A 55 5.17 15.40 -9.19
CA ILE A 55 4.04 14.46 -9.27
C ILE A 55 3.09 14.72 -8.11
N ARG A 56 1.80 14.95 -8.41
CA ARG A 56 0.79 15.23 -7.39
C ARG A 56 0.31 13.93 -6.75
N CYS A 57 0.44 13.82 -5.44
CA CYS A 57 -0.04 12.67 -4.69
C CYS A 57 -1.28 13.03 -3.85
N ASN A 58 -2.28 12.15 -3.86
CA ASN A 58 -3.42 12.19 -2.93
C ASN A 58 -3.40 10.92 -2.08
N ILE A 59 -3.89 10.98 -0.84
CA ILE A 59 -4.04 9.82 0.03
C ILE A 59 -5.52 9.62 0.31
N ASN A 60 -6.03 8.42 0.05
CA ASN A 60 -7.42 8.02 0.31
C ASN A 60 -8.46 9.02 -0.21
N ASN A 61 -8.25 9.59 -1.40
CA ASN A 61 -9.23 10.50 -1.99
C ASN A 61 -10.17 9.73 -2.93
N PHE A 62 -11.40 9.46 -2.49
CA PHE A 62 -12.35 8.63 -3.24
C PHE A 62 -13.06 9.37 -4.39
N GLU A 63 -13.01 10.70 -4.38
CA GLU A 63 -13.73 11.59 -5.29
C GLU A 63 -12.88 11.96 -6.52
N LYS A 64 -11.57 12.16 -6.32
CA LYS A 64 -10.68 12.65 -7.38
C LYS A 64 -10.28 11.56 -8.36
N LYS A 65 -10.42 11.87 -9.65
CA LYS A 65 -9.78 11.11 -10.73
C LYS A 65 -8.26 11.18 -10.59
N ALA A 66 -7.60 10.04 -10.79
CA ALA A 66 -6.15 9.93 -10.83
C ALA A 66 -5.70 9.27 -12.14
N ASP A 67 -4.46 9.56 -12.55
CA ASP A 67 -3.82 8.88 -13.67
C ASP A 67 -3.33 7.50 -13.24
N ILE A 68 -2.88 7.40 -11.98
CA ILE A 68 -2.41 6.17 -11.34
C ILE A 68 -3.07 6.02 -9.98
N THR A 69 -3.58 4.82 -9.69
CA THR A 69 -4.13 4.44 -8.39
C THR A 69 -3.28 3.35 -7.79
N ILE A 70 -2.79 3.54 -6.56
CA ILE A 70 -1.92 2.59 -5.87
C ILE A 70 -2.61 2.07 -4.63
N PHE A 71 -2.87 0.77 -4.59
CA PHE A 71 -3.36 0.07 -3.40
C PHE A 71 -2.16 -0.47 -2.61
N VAL A 72 -1.91 0.08 -1.43
CA VAL A 72 -0.79 -0.37 -0.59
C VAL A 72 -1.30 -1.41 0.40
N ARG A 73 -1.14 -2.69 0.06
CA ARG A 73 -1.53 -3.81 0.94
C ARG A 73 -3.02 -3.83 1.33
N TRP A 74 -3.89 -3.15 0.60
CA TRP A 74 -5.33 -3.17 0.86
C TRP A 74 -6.00 -4.05 -0.17
N GLN A 75 -6.61 -5.14 0.28
CA GLN A 75 -7.03 -6.25 -0.59
C GLN A 75 -8.39 -6.87 -0.23
N ASP A 76 -9.12 -6.29 0.73
CA ASP A 76 -10.46 -6.78 1.06
C ASP A 76 -11.46 -6.49 -0.09
N SER A 77 -12.71 -6.93 0.08
CA SER A 77 -13.75 -6.73 -0.94
C SER A 77 -13.96 -5.25 -1.30
N LYS A 78 -13.82 -4.33 -0.34
CA LYS A 78 -13.95 -2.88 -0.59
C LYS A 78 -12.80 -2.37 -1.45
N ALA A 79 -11.59 -2.85 -1.20
CA ALA A 79 -10.44 -2.53 -2.04
C ALA A 79 -10.65 -3.03 -3.48
N PHE A 80 -11.18 -4.24 -3.63
CA PHE A 80 -11.44 -4.82 -4.95
C PHE A 80 -12.53 -4.08 -5.73
N GLU A 81 -13.63 -3.69 -5.08
CA GLU A 81 -14.66 -2.84 -5.69
C GLU A 81 -14.10 -1.47 -6.11
N LEU A 82 -13.29 -0.86 -5.24
CA LEU A 82 -12.62 0.40 -5.53
C LEU A 82 -11.66 0.26 -6.70
N LEU A 83 -10.91 -0.83 -6.76
CA LEU A 83 -9.97 -1.11 -7.83
C LEU A 83 -10.69 -1.09 -9.19
N LYS A 84 -11.79 -1.84 -9.31
CA LYS A 84 -12.60 -1.87 -10.54
C LYS A 84 -13.09 -0.48 -10.91
N ARG A 85 -13.65 0.24 -9.94
CA ARG A 85 -14.15 1.61 -10.15
C ARG A 85 -13.06 2.56 -10.65
N GLU A 86 -11.84 2.47 -10.12
CA GLU A 86 -10.75 3.34 -10.55
C GLU A 86 -10.23 2.96 -11.94
N LYS A 87 -10.23 1.66 -12.31
CA LYS A 87 -9.98 1.22 -13.69
C LYS A 87 -11.04 1.75 -14.66
N ASP A 88 -12.31 1.71 -14.28
CA ASP A 88 -13.43 2.23 -15.09
C ASP A 88 -13.32 3.74 -15.32
N LYS A 89 -12.71 4.47 -14.38
CA LYS A 89 -12.38 5.91 -14.53
C LYS A 89 -11.17 6.16 -15.44
N GLY A 90 -10.50 5.11 -15.91
CA GLY A 90 -9.31 5.16 -16.75
C GLY A 90 -7.98 5.28 -15.99
N SER A 91 -7.98 5.05 -14.67
CA SER A 91 -6.73 5.04 -13.89
C SER A 91 -5.95 3.76 -14.14
N LYS A 92 -4.62 3.84 -14.19
CA LYS A 92 -3.75 2.67 -14.14
C LYS A 92 -3.57 2.22 -12.70
N VAL A 93 -3.88 0.95 -12.43
CA VAL A 93 -3.86 0.40 -11.07
C VAL A 93 -2.55 -0.30 -10.79
N ILE A 94 -1.89 0.12 -9.71
CA ILE A 94 -0.77 -0.59 -9.11
C ILE A 94 -1.25 -1.22 -7.80
N PHE A 95 -0.95 -2.50 -7.60
CA PHE A 95 -1.08 -3.15 -6.31
C PHE A 95 0.31 -3.36 -5.68
N ASP A 96 0.56 -2.68 -4.55
CA ASP A 96 1.84 -2.70 -3.83
C ASP A 96 1.81 -3.72 -2.69
N LEU A 97 2.58 -4.80 -2.87
CA LEU A 97 2.76 -5.92 -1.96
C LEU A 97 4.09 -5.79 -1.20
N ASN A 98 3.99 -5.30 0.03
CA ASN A 98 5.11 -5.18 0.96
C ASN A 98 5.13 -6.28 2.04
N VAL A 99 4.20 -7.23 1.99
CA VAL A 99 4.17 -8.47 2.79
C VAL A 99 3.69 -9.61 1.89
N ASN A 100 4.19 -10.81 2.16
CA ASN A 100 3.71 -12.01 1.50
C ASN A 100 2.30 -12.37 1.98
N TYR A 101 1.33 -12.35 1.07
CA TYR A 101 -0.05 -12.80 1.30
C TYR A 101 -0.41 -14.05 0.50
N PHE A 102 0.52 -14.63 -0.27
CA PHE A 102 0.26 -15.78 -1.11
C PHE A 102 0.23 -17.10 -0.33
N ASP A 103 0.92 -17.14 0.81
CA ASP A 103 1.08 -18.34 1.61
C ASP A 103 0.40 -18.16 2.98
N SER A 104 -0.52 -19.06 3.33
CA SER A 104 -1.17 -19.05 4.64
C SER A 104 -0.17 -19.52 5.71
N ALA A 105 0.00 -18.72 6.76
CA ALA A 105 0.90 -19.03 7.87
C ALA A 105 0.14 -19.42 9.16
N GLY A 106 -1.17 -19.69 9.03
CA GLY A 106 -2.07 -19.85 10.17
C GLY A 106 -2.29 -18.54 10.95
N THR A 107 -2.89 -18.65 12.14
CA THR A 107 -3.12 -17.53 13.05
C THR A 107 -2.25 -17.67 14.30
N PHE A 108 -1.40 -16.67 14.54
CA PHE A 108 -0.62 -16.45 15.74
C PHE A 108 -1.43 -15.71 16.81
N PRO A 109 -1.00 -15.72 18.10
CA PRO A 109 -1.66 -15.00 19.17
C PRO A 109 -1.99 -13.55 18.83
N GLY A 110 -3.20 -13.12 19.19
CA GLY A 110 -3.73 -11.79 18.81
C GLY A 110 -4.20 -11.71 17.36
N ASN A 111 -4.67 -12.84 16.80
CA ASN A 111 -5.26 -12.96 15.45
C ASN A 111 -4.35 -12.43 14.34
N TYR A 112 -3.03 -12.62 14.52
CA TYR A 112 -2.00 -12.17 13.59
C TYR A 112 -1.66 -13.28 12.60
N GLY A 113 -1.43 -12.97 11.34
CA GLY A 113 -1.07 -13.96 10.32
C GLY A 113 -1.90 -13.83 9.04
N VAL A 114 -1.46 -14.52 7.99
CA VAL A 114 -2.15 -14.58 6.70
C VAL A 114 -3.17 -15.70 6.75
N LYS A 115 -4.46 -15.32 6.68
CA LYS A 115 -5.57 -16.27 6.62
C LYS A 115 -5.81 -16.72 5.18
N GLU A 116 -6.46 -17.87 5.00
CA GLU A 116 -6.90 -18.33 3.67
C GLU A 116 -7.71 -17.27 2.91
N GLN A 117 -8.55 -16.51 3.63
CA GLN A 117 -9.29 -15.40 3.06
C GLN A 117 -8.37 -14.33 2.46
N ASN A 118 -7.26 -14.02 3.12
CA ASN A 118 -6.28 -13.06 2.60
C ASN A 118 -5.56 -13.59 1.36
N VAL A 119 -5.34 -14.91 1.29
CA VAL A 119 -4.77 -15.57 0.10
C VAL A 119 -5.74 -15.46 -1.08
N LYS A 120 -7.05 -15.64 -0.86
CA LYS A 120 -8.07 -15.48 -1.91
C LYS A 120 -8.14 -14.02 -2.38
N GLU A 121 -8.20 -13.09 -1.44
CA GLU A 121 -8.23 -11.65 -1.67
C GLU A 121 -7.02 -11.12 -2.44
N VAL A 122 -5.80 -11.53 -2.05
CA VAL A 122 -4.59 -11.07 -2.74
C VAL A 122 -4.57 -11.57 -4.19
N LYS A 123 -5.00 -12.81 -4.45
CA LYS A 123 -5.06 -13.37 -5.81
C LYS A 123 -6.02 -12.59 -6.70
N LEU A 124 -7.18 -12.18 -6.16
CA LEU A 124 -8.13 -11.33 -6.90
C LEU A 124 -7.51 -9.98 -7.27
N MET A 125 -6.90 -9.29 -6.30
CA MET A 125 -6.25 -8.00 -6.54
C MET A 125 -5.10 -8.09 -7.54
N VAL A 126 -4.26 -9.13 -7.41
CA VAL A 126 -3.10 -9.34 -8.28
C VAL A 126 -3.53 -9.63 -9.72
N THR A 127 -4.58 -10.45 -9.90
CA THR A 127 -5.10 -10.78 -11.23
C THR A 127 -5.68 -9.56 -11.94
N GLU A 128 -6.29 -8.64 -11.20
CA GLU A 128 -7.01 -7.49 -11.79
C GLU A 128 -6.16 -6.23 -11.95
N ALA A 129 -5.12 -6.02 -11.14
CA ALA A 129 -4.27 -4.83 -11.23
C ALA A 129 -3.45 -4.79 -12.55
N ASP A 130 -3.12 -3.59 -13.03
CA ASP A 130 -2.28 -3.43 -14.24
C ASP A 130 -0.81 -3.80 -13.97
N VAL A 131 -0.32 -3.48 -12.76
CA VAL A 131 1.06 -3.69 -12.33
C VAL A 131 1.08 -4.11 -10.86
N ILE A 132 1.97 -5.04 -10.52
CA ILE A 132 2.26 -5.41 -9.13
C ILE A 132 3.63 -4.89 -8.76
N THR A 133 3.74 -4.25 -7.60
CA THR A 133 5.04 -3.85 -7.05
C THR A 133 5.28 -4.63 -5.77
N CYS A 134 6.47 -5.22 -5.64
CA CYS A 134 6.78 -6.18 -4.60
C CYS A 134 7.99 -5.70 -3.79
N ALA A 135 7.94 -5.81 -2.46
CA ALA A 135 9.08 -5.43 -1.58
C ALA A 135 10.18 -6.51 -1.49
N SER A 136 9.99 -7.68 -2.11
CA SER A 136 11.02 -8.71 -2.22
C SER A 136 10.91 -9.48 -3.53
N LYS A 137 12.03 -10.06 -3.99
CA LYS A 137 12.05 -10.98 -5.13
C LYS A 137 11.13 -12.17 -4.91
N TYR A 138 11.07 -12.68 -3.67
CA TYR A 138 10.17 -13.77 -3.30
C TYR A 138 8.70 -13.42 -3.58
N ILE A 139 8.23 -12.25 -3.12
CA ILE A 139 6.83 -11.84 -3.34
C ILE A 139 6.57 -11.63 -4.85
N ARG A 140 7.53 -11.06 -5.58
CA ARG A 140 7.45 -10.91 -7.04
C ARG A 140 7.27 -12.25 -7.73
N ASP A 141 8.09 -13.25 -7.38
CA ASP A 141 8.05 -14.56 -8.02
C ASP A 141 6.69 -15.25 -7.79
N ARG A 142 6.08 -15.06 -6.62
CA ARG A 142 4.70 -15.51 -6.35
C ARG A 142 3.65 -14.72 -7.12
N ALA A 143 3.86 -13.42 -7.33
CA ALA A 143 2.93 -12.57 -8.09
C ALA A 143 2.97 -12.86 -9.60
N LEU A 144 4.12 -13.26 -10.14
CA LEU A 144 4.31 -13.62 -11.56
C LEU A 144 3.45 -14.81 -11.99
N ASP A 145 3.04 -15.68 -11.07
CA ASP A 145 2.08 -16.76 -11.32
C ASP A 145 0.69 -16.24 -11.76
N TYR A 146 0.37 -14.97 -11.47
CA TYR A 146 -0.95 -14.36 -11.66
C TYR A 146 -0.93 -13.09 -12.52
N ASN A 147 0.20 -12.37 -12.54
CA ASN A 147 0.35 -11.12 -13.27
C ASN A 147 1.77 -10.96 -13.80
N SER A 148 1.92 -10.96 -15.13
CA SER A 148 3.23 -10.85 -15.79
C SER A 148 3.91 -9.50 -15.57
N ASN A 149 3.16 -8.46 -15.21
CA ASN A 149 3.67 -7.11 -14.95
C ASN A 149 3.98 -6.94 -13.46
N SER A 150 4.78 -7.85 -12.91
CA SER A 150 5.17 -7.85 -11.49
C SER A 150 6.63 -7.45 -11.32
N GLU A 151 6.85 -6.34 -10.61
CA GLU A 151 8.18 -5.73 -10.43
C GLU A 151 8.65 -5.77 -8.98
N TYR A 152 9.93 -6.07 -8.79
CA TYR A 152 10.58 -5.97 -7.49
C TYR A 152 11.12 -4.54 -7.29
N ILE A 153 10.59 -3.85 -6.29
CA ILE A 153 11.06 -2.52 -5.89
C ILE A 153 11.53 -2.60 -4.43
N PRO A 154 12.84 -2.55 -4.18
CA PRO A 154 13.38 -2.65 -2.83
C PRO A 154 12.83 -1.53 -1.95
N ASP A 155 12.56 -1.85 -0.68
CA ASP A 155 12.25 -0.81 0.30
C ASP A 155 13.50 0.04 0.54
N SER A 156 13.40 1.33 0.24
CA SER A 156 14.43 2.28 0.63
C SER A 156 14.42 2.45 2.16
N VAL A 157 15.60 2.60 2.75
CA VAL A 157 15.72 2.95 4.18
C VAL A 157 16.27 4.35 4.26
N ASN A 158 15.37 5.34 4.32
CA ASN A 158 15.77 6.71 4.62
C ASN A 158 16.00 6.86 6.13
N LEU A 159 17.28 6.95 6.50
CA LEU A 159 17.75 7.09 7.88
C LEU A 159 17.25 8.35 8.59
N LYS A 160 16.76 9.37 7.86
CA LYS A 160 16.14 10.60 8.42
C LYS A 160 14.93 10.30 9.31
N HIS A 161 14.26 9.17 9.09
CA HIS A 161 13.09 8.80 9.88
C HIS A 161 13.41 7.98 11.13
N PHE A 162 14.66 7.53 11.28
CA PHE A 162 15.14 6.70 12.39
C PHE A 162 15.76 7.58 13.47
N ARG A 163 15.29 7.43 14.72
CA ARG A 163 15.80 8.20 15.88
C ARG A 163 17.20 7.76 16.30
N PHE A 164 17.49 6.46 16.18
CA PHE A 164 18.77 5.87 16.57
C PHE A 164 19.50 5.47 15.29
N GLN A 165 20.70 6.03 15.11
CA GLN A 165 21.61 5.68 14.03
C GLN A 165 22.80 4.99 14.69
N LYS A 166 23.16 3.79 14.22
CA LYS A 166 24.44 3.20 14.60
C LYS A 166 25.52 4.13 14.08
N LYS A 167 26.34 4.65 15.00
CA LYS A 167 27.61 5.31 14.65
C LYS A 167 28.61 4.26 14.21
#